data_AF-A0A1G2BUC0-F1
#
_entry.id   AF-A0A1G2BUC0-F1
#
_cell.length_a   1.000
_cell.length_b   1.000
_cell.length_c   1.000
_cell.angle_alpha   90.00
_cell.angle_beta   90.00
_cell.angle_gamma   90.00
#
_symmetry.space_group_name_H-M   'P 1'
#
loop_
_entity.id
_entity.type
_entity.pdbx_description
1 polymer ?
#
loop_
_entity_poly.entity_id
_entity_poly.type
_entity_poly.pdbx_seq_one_letter_code
_entity_poly.pdbx_strand_id
1 'polypeptide(L)'
;MYNVAFRTILQGSGKEGVITWTAFESKEAFDAFYDEKMRSWYQVVGEGVSEERCIELVDTTPIPCYIRAAVHDARDPKTGVLNLDILDMELDTALAALNLRDERRALKHDLPPPTHLPSK
;
A
#
# COMPACT_ATOMS: atom_id res chain seq x y z
N MET A 1 12.17 14.52 -4.65
CA MET A 1 10.87 13.88 -4.37
C MET A 1 10.78 13.59 -2.89
N TYR A 2 9.62 13.84 -2.31
CA TYR A 2 9.31 13.63 -0.91
C TYR A 2 8.28 12.50 -0.79
N ASN A 3 8.73 11.28 -0.52
CA ASN A 3 7.86 10.11 -0.55
C ASN A 3 7.19 9.88 0.80
N VAL A 4 5.91 9.56 0.77
CA VAL A 4 5.12 9.29 1.96
C VAL A 4 4.27 8.05 1.75
N ALA A 5 4.31 7.14 2.72
CA ALA A 5 3.47 5.96 2.78
C ALA A 5 2.31 6.17 3.78
N PHE A 6 1.10 5.81 3.36
CA PHE A 6 -0.15 5.99 4.08
C PHE A 6 -0.81 4.64 4.32
N ARG A 7 -1.34 4.44 5.53
CA ARG A 7 -2.32 3.40 5.83
C ARG A 7 -3.71 4.03 5.82
N THR A 8 -4.65 3.48 5.05
CA THR A 8 -6.05 3.89 5.15
C THR A 8 -6.62 3.44 6.50
N ILE A 9 -7.16 4.39 7.26
CA ILE A 9 -7.81 4.16 8.56
C ILE A 9 -9.30 4.47 8.54
N LEU A 10 -9.82 5.04 7.45
CA LEU A 10 -11.25 5.33 7.30
C LEU A 10 -12.05 4.02 7.32
N GLN A 11 -12.83 3.83 8.38
CA GLN A 11 -13.74 2.70 8.50
C GLN A 11 -14.83 2.76 7.43
N GLY A 12 -15.21 1.60 6.90
CA GLY A 12 -16.23 1.49 5.87
C GLY A 12 -15.78 1.90 4.46
N SER A 13 -14.53 2.34 4.29
CA SER A 13 -13.97 2.67 2.96
C SER A 13 -13.71 1.45 2.06
N GLY A 14 -13.86 0.24 2.59
CA GLY A 14 -13.41 -1.01 1.95
C GLY A 14 -11.90 -1.22 1.97
N LYS A 15 -11.12 -0.13 2.07
CA LYS A 15 -9.65 -0.13 1.94
C LYS A 15 -8.94 -0.03 3.30
N GLU A 16 -9.67 -0.21 4.40
CA GLU A 16 -9.12 -0.12 5.76
C GLU A 16 -7.93 -1.08 5.96
N GLY A 17 -6.80 -0.51 6.37
CA GLY A 17 -5.53 -1.17 6.60
C GLY A 17 -4.64 -1.30 5.36
N VAL A 18 -5.13 -0.98 4.15
CA VAL A 18 -4.29 -0.95 2.94
C VAL A 18 -3.22 0.13 3.08
N ILE A 19 -1.97 -0.22 2.76
CA ILE A 19 -0.87 0.73 2.72
C ILE A 19 -0.58 1.08 1.26
N THR A 20 -0.58 2.37 0.95
CA THR A 20 -0.17 2.93 -0.34
C THR A 20 0.94 3.95 -0.13
N TRP A 21 1.60 4.38 -1.19
CA TRP A 21 2.55 5.48 -1.10
C TRP A 21 2.42 6.40 -2.31
N THR A 22 2.86 7.63 -2.15
CA THR A 22 2.95 8.61 -3.23
C THR A 22 4.14 9.53 -3.00
N ALA A 23 4.55 10.21 -4.06
CA ALA A 23 5.65 11.17 -4.03
C ALA A 23 5.11 12.59 -4.17
N PHE A 24 5.58 13.48 -3.30
CA PHE A 24 5.30 14.91 -3.34
C PHE A 24 6.53 15.67 -3.86
N GLU A 25 6.30 16.85 -4.42
CA GLU A 25 7.40 17.71 -4.90
C GLU A 25 8.32 18.13 -3.74
N SER A 26 7.73 18.46 -2.59
CA SER A 26 8.41 18.86 -1.37
C SER A 26 7.64 18.45 -0.11
N LYS A 27 8.24 18.68 1.08
CA LYS A 27 7.55 18.49 2.35
C LYS A 27 6.35 19.44 2.50
N GLU A 28 6.49 20.67 2.04
CA GLU A 28 5.44 21.69 2.12
C GLU A 28 4.21 21.30 1.28
N ALA A 29 4.44 20.71 0.10
CA ALA A 29 3.36 20.17 -0.73
C ALA A 29 2.62 19.02 -0.02
N PHE A 30 3.35 18.15 0.68
CA PHE A 30 2.76 17.12 1.51
C PHE A 30 1.96 17.70 2.69
N ASP A 31 2.53 18.66 3.43
CA ASP A 31 1.87 19.26 4.59
C ASP A 31 0.57 19.98 4.19
N ALA A 32 0.54 20.60 2.99
CA ALA A 32 -0.67 21.21 2.42
C ALA A 32 -1.73 20.17 2.00
N PHE A 33 -1.30 19.00 1.54
CA PHE A 33 -2.19 17.88 1.20
C PHE A 33 -2.75 17.19 2.46
N TYR A 34 -1.92 16.99 3.49
CA TYR A 34 -2.24 16.20 4.68
C TYR A 34 -2.95 16.99 5.79
N ASP A 35 -4.07 17.59 5.39
CA ASP A 35 -4.97 18.39 6.22
C ASP A 35 -5.77 17.54 7.23
N GLU A 36 -6.63 18.19 8.03
CA GLU A 36 -7.47 17.51 9.03
C GLU A 36 -8.37 16.42 8.43
N LYS A 37 -8.88 16.65 7.21
CA LYS A 37 -9.72 15.68 6.52
C LYS A 37 -8.89 14.45 6.14
N MET A 38 -7.73 14.64 5.53
CA MET A 38 -6.85 13.53 5.16
C MET A 38 -6.37 12.76 6.38
N ARG A 39 -6.07 13.43 7.50
CA ARG A 39 -5.72 12.78 8.77
C ARG A 39 -6.83 11.91 9.35
N SER A 40 -8.09 12.21 9.04
CA SER A 40 -9.22 11.34 9.42
C SER A 40 -9.32 10.07 8.55
N TRP A 41 -8.70 10.08 7.37
CA TRP A 41 -8.78 8.98 6.41
C TRP A 41 -7.52 8.12 6.35
N TYR A 42 -6.38 8.73 6.62
CA TYR A 42 -5.06 8.13 6.45
C TYR A 42 -4.22 8.33 7.70
N GLN A 43 -3.36 7.35 7.96
CA GLN A 43 -2.28 7.41 8.92
C GLN A 43 -0.95 7.34 8.16
N VAL A 44 -0.07 8.29 8.37
CA VAL A 44 1.30 8.23 7.86
C VAL A 44 2.06 7.09 8.55
N VAL A 45 2.63 6.19 7.75
CA VAL A 45 3.47 5.07 8.23
C VAL A 45 4.94 5.19 7.80
N GLY A 46 5.24 6.13 6.91
CA GLY A 46 6.58 6.54 6.55
C GLY A 46 6.54 7.90 5.85
N GLU A 47 7.43 8.81 6.23
CA GLU A 47 7.47 10.20 5.72
C GLU A 47 8.91 10.56 5.34
N GLY A 48 9.11 11.13 4.15
CA GLY A 48 10.43 11.52 3.65
C GLY A 48 11.39 10.34 3.46
N VAL A 49 10.86 9.13 3.24
CA VAL A 49 11.67 7.91 3.10
C VAL A 49 12.03 7.62 1.64
N SER A 50 12.96 6.69 1.40
CA SER A 50 13.29 6.27 0.03
C SER A 50 12.10 5.54 -0.61
N GLU A 51 12.09 5.48 -1.94
CA GLU A 51 11.08 4.75 -2.69
C GLU A 51 11.08 3.25 -2.35
N GLU A 52 12.26 2.65 -2.18
CA GLU A 52 12.42 1.25 -1.78
C GLU A 52 11.78 1.02 -0.41
N ARG A 53 11.95 1.97 0.51
CA ARG A 53 11.33 1.88 1.83
C ARG A 53 9.80 2.00 1.76
N CYS A 54 9.28 2.85 0.87
CA CYS A 54 7.85 2.91 0.61
C CYS A 54 7.30 1.58 0.07
N ILE A 55 7.99 0.97 -0.89
CA ILE A 55 7.62 -0.35 -1.43
C ILE A 55 7.63 -1.42 -0.33
N GLU A 56 8.65 -1.44 0.52
CA GLU A 56 8.69 -2.35 1.67
C GLU A 56 7.51 -2.17 2.62
N LEU A 57 7.11 -0.92 2.88
CA LEU A 57 5.94 -0.62 3.73
C LEU A 57 4.65 -1.12 3.07
N VAL A 58 4.46 -0.90 1.77
CA VAL A 58 3.31 -1.46 1.02
C VAL A 58 3.30 -2.99 1.09
N ASP A 59 4.47 -3.62 0.96
CA ASP A 59 4.65 -5.06 1.12
C ASP A 59 4.36 -5.55 2.55
N THR A 60 4.05 -4.69 3.52
CA THR A 60 3.52 -5.11 4.83
C THR A 60 2.00 -5.13 4.92
N THR A 61 1.29 -4.71 3.87
CA THR A 61 -0.17 -4.76 3.84
C THR A 61 -0.68 -6.19 4.06
N PRO A 62 -1.58 -6.41 5.03
CA PRO A 62 -2.19 -7.72 5.25
C PRO A 62 -3.03 -8.16 4.04
N ILE A 63 -2.92 -9.42 3.62
CA ILE A 63 -3.73 -10.00 2.54
C ILE A 63 -5.24 -9.75 2.72
N PRO A 64 -5.82 -9.88 3.93
CA PRO A 64 -7.24 -9.61 4.13
C PRO A 64 -7.67 -8.19 3.77
N CYS A 65 -6.76 -7.20 3.77
CA CYS A 65 -7.07 -5.84 3.34
C CYS A 65 -7.40 -5.79 1.84
N TYR A 66 -6.63 -6.50 1.00
CA TYR A 66 -6.91 -6.56 -0.44
C TYR A 66 -8.21 -7.29 -0.75
N ILE A 67 -8.48 -8.40 -0.05
CA ILE A 67 -9.75 -9.14 -0.22
C ILE A 67 -10.94 -8.28 0.16
N ARG A 68 -10.86 -7.54 1.28
CA ARG A 68 -11.93 -6.63 1.69
C ARG A 68 -12.14 -5.50 0.68
N ALA A 69 -11.06 -4.94 0.13
CA ALA A 69 -11.14 -3.91 -0.91
C ALA A 69 -11.83 -4.45 -2.17
N ALA A 70 -11.44 -5.64 -2.64
CA ALA A 70 -12.07 -6.31 -3.78
C ALA A 70 -13.57 -6.55 -3.57
N VAL A 71 -13.95 -7.09 -2.40
CA VAL A 71 -15.37 -7.31 -2.05
C VAL A 71 -16.15 -6.00 -1.96
N HIS A 72 -15.54 -4.96 -1.42
CA HIS A 72 -16.16 -3.65 -1.34
C HIS A 72 -16.38 -3.03 -2.72
N ASP A 73 -15.36 -3.06 -3.58
CA ASP A 73 -15.41 -2.44 -4.91
C ASP A 73 -16.33 -3.24 -5.87
N ALA A 74 -16.48 -4.55 -5.66
CA ALA A 74 -17.44 -5.40 -6.38
C ALA A 74 -18.89 -5.32 -5.87
N ARG A 75 -19.15 -4.67 -4.71
CA ARG A 75 -20.48 -4.60 -4.12
C ARG A 75 -21.22 -3.36 -4.60
N ASP A 76 -22.40 -3.57 -5.19
CA ASP A 76 -23.29 -2.47 -5.50
C ASP A 76 -23.77 -1.79 -4.20
N PRO A 77 -23.58 -0.47 -4.03
CA PRO A 77 -23.87 0.21 -2.78
C PRO A 77 -25.37 0.38 -2.49
N LYS A 78 -26.24 0.22 -3.49
CA LYS A 78 -27.70 0.38 -3.34
C LYS A 78 -28.39 -0.94 -3.01
N THR A 79 -27.95 -2.01 -3.64
CA THR A 79 -28.58 -3.34 -3.58
C THR A 79 -27.81 -4.32 -2.69
N GLY A 80 -26.53 -4.05 -2.43
CA GLY A 80 -25.63 -4.95 -1.70
C GLY A 80 -25.23 -6.20 -2.48
N VAL A 81 -25.67 -6.35 -3.73
CA VAL A 81 -25.35 -7.49 -4.58
C VAL A 81 -23.89 -7.39 -5.05
N LEU A 82 -23.19 -8.52 -5.02
CA LEU A 82 -21.83 -8.62 -5.55
C LEU A 82 -21.87 -8.86 -7.05
N ASN A 83 -21.13 -8.05 -7.79
CA ASN A 83 -20.78 -8.34 -9.18
C ASN A 83 -19.57 -9.28 -9.18
N LEU A 84 -19.80 -10.55 -9.51
CA LEU A 84 -18.76 -11.58 -9.48
C LEU A 84 -17.66 -11.34 -10.52
N ASP A 85 -17.98 -10.74 -11.67
CA ASP A 85 -16.98 -10.43 -12.69
C ASP A 85 -15.98 -9.36 -12.20
N ILE A 86 -16.48 -8.35 -11.47
CA ILE A 86 -15.63 -7.34 -10.83
C ILE A 86 -14.82 -7.97 -9.71
N LEU A 87 -15.44 -8.82 -8.90
CA LEU A 87 -14.76 -9.48 -7.79
C LEU A 87 -13.59 -10.34 -8.28
N ASP A 88 -13.82 -11.15 -9.33
CA ASP A 88 -12.79 -12.02 -9.90
C ASP A 88 -11.63 -11.19 -10.46
N MET A 89 -11.92 -10.11 -11.20
CA MET A 89 -10.89 -9.20 -11.73
C MET A 89 -10.04 -8.54 -10.62
N GLU A 90 -10.68 -8.09 -9.53
CA GLU A 90 -9.99 -7.47 -8.39
C GLU A 90 -9.15 -8.50 -7.61
N LEU A 91 -9.64 -9.73 -7.46
CA LEU A 91 -8.89 -10.82 -6.83
C LEU A 91 -7.68 -11.26 -7.66
N ASP A 92 -7.81 -11.33 -8.98
CA ASP A 92 -6.68 -11.60 -9.89
C ASP A 92 -5.60 -10.53 -9.77
N THR A 93 -6.00 -9.26 -9.69
CA THR A 93 -5.08 -8.13 -9.48
C THR A 93 -4.38 -8.25 -8.13
N ALA A 94 -5.12 -8.57 -7.07
CA ALA A 94 -4.56 -8.79 -5.75
C ALA A 94 -3.58 -9.97 -5.73
N LEU A 95 -3.91 -11.08 -6.40
CA LEU A 95 -3.06 -12.25 -6.50
C LEU A 95 -1.76 -11.94 -7.26
N ALA A 96 -1.84 -11.23 -8.39
CA ALA A 96 -0.67 -10.79 -9.13
C ALA A 96 0.26 -9.91 -8.27
N ALA A 97 -0.30 -9.00 -7.49
CA ALA A 97 0.48 -8.16 -6.57
C ALA A 97 1.16 -8.99 -5.47
N LEU A 98 0.51 -10.04 -4.96
CA LEU A 98 1.08 -10.94 -3.96
C LEU A 98 2.21 -11.80 -4.54
N ASN A 99 2.06 -12.30 -5.77
CA ASN A 99 3.13 -13.04 -6.44
C ASN A 99 4.37 -12.17 -6.63
N LEU A 100 4.20 -10.92 -7.10
CA LEU A 100 5.32 -9.96 -7.23
C LEU A 100 6.01 -9.68 -5.89
N ARG A 101 5.25 -9.62 -4.79
CA ARG A 101 5.81 -9.46 -3.44
C ARG A 101 6.66 -10.66 -3.03
N ASP A 102 6.19 -11.87 -3.31
CA ASP A 102 6.92 -13.10 -2.96
C ASP A 102 8.19 -13.26 -3.81
N GLU A 103 8.14 -12.91 -5.10
CA GLU A 103 9.31 -12.83 -5.97
C GLU A 103 10.36 -11.83 -5.44
N ARG A 104 9.93 -10.62 -5.06
CA ARG A 104 10.82 -9.61 -4.46
C ARG A 104 11.48 -10.12 -3.18
N ARG A 105 10.75 -10.88 -2.36
CA ARG A 105 11.29 -11.48 -1.13
C ARG A 105 12.32 -12.56 -1.43
N ALA A 106 12.02 -13.45 -2.37
CA ALA A 106 12.96 -14.49 -2.81
C ALA A 106 14.29 -13.87 -3.29
N LEU A 107 14.22 -12.83 -4.13
CA LEU A 107 15.40 -12.11 -4.61
C LEU A 107 16.22 -11.48 -3.47
N LYS A 108 15.57 -10.94 -2.43
CA LYS A 108 16.29 -10.39 -1.25
C LYS A 108 16.98 -11.47 -0.42
N HIS A 109 16.45 -12.70 -0.41
CA HIS A 109 17.03 -13.82 0.34
C HIS A 109 18.16 -14.55 -0.42
N ASP A 110 18.20 -14.44 -1.74
CA ASP A 110 19.27 -15.01 -2.59
C ASP A 110 20.48 -14.06 -2.78
N LEU A 111 20.40 -12.83 -2.29
CA LEU A 111 21.54 -11.90 -2.30
C LEU A 111 22.52 -12.25 -1.17
N PRO A 112 23.84 -12.37 -1.45
CA PRO A 112 24.84 -12.55 -0.41
C PRO A 112 24.79 -11.35 0.56
N PRO A 113 25.08 -11.56 1.87
CA PRO A 113 25.06 -10.48 2.85
C PRO A 113 25.98 -9.35 2.39
N PRO A 114 25.61 -8.07 2.65
CA PRO A 114 26.43 -6.94 2.25
C PRO A 114 27.81 -7.09 2.87
N THR A 115 28.83 -7.26 2.02
CA THR A 115 30.22 -7.26 2.44
C THR A 115 30.53 -5.86 2.97
N HIS A 116 30.60 -5.72 4.29
CA HIS A 116 31.16 -4.52 4.90
C HIS A 116 32.58 -4.33 4.37
N LEU A 117 32.77 -3.35 3.49
CA LEU A 117 34.11 -2.90 3.13
C LEU A 117 34.74 -2.30 4.39
N PRO A 118 35.96 -2.72 4.78
CA PRO A 118 36.64 -2.15 5.92
C PRO A 118 36.92 -0.67 5.65
N SER A 119 36.42 0.19 6.54
CA SER A 119 36.76 1.61 6.57
C SER A 119 38.28 1.76 6.66
N LYS A 120 38.86 2.51 5.72
CA LYS A 120 40.24 3.01 5.80
C LYS A 120 40.24 4.41 6.38
#